data_AF-R7TNA6-F1
#
_entry.id   AF-R7TNA6-F1
#
_cell.length_a   1.000
_cell.length_b   1.000
_cell.length_c   1.000
_cell.angle_alpha   90.00
_cell.angle_beta   90.00
_cell.angle_gamma   90.00
#
_symmetry.space_group_name_H-M   'P 1'
#
loop_
_entity.id
_entity.type
_entity.pdbx_description
1 polymer ?
#
loop_
_entity_poly.entity_id
_entity_poly.type
_entity_poly.pdbx_seq_one_letter_code
_entity_poly.pdbx_strand_id
1 'polypeptide(L)'
;MEISLRRIVGLPLEVDGVTIENCLSYTYQGCIFTWDANLKNAIKEVCSRKVCHGIKFEAFIEKNRNAPFKVKEKSWLGLAAIKTVNATYMRSVMTLLGVRKTTAGDLCLIEAGLPSLVNKAKSIQKTFEKFIDERSDLTDDPLMFTLEKCRTANTPCARYIRSLDQHDYDHEDQILEEKLRTSTRTKYRTYCNLMNPERKRHEMYADLNVKEFARLITTTRFRLSILSQSCH
;
A
#
# COMPACT_ATOMS: atom_id res chain seq x y z
N MET A 1 -13.57 44.01 -25.04
CA MET A 1 -13.90 44.09 -23.60
C MET A 1 -13.15 42.95 -22.92
N GLU A 2 -11.91 43.22 -22.51
CA GLU A 2 -11.05 42.23 -21.84
C GLU A 2 -11.58 41.97 -20.43
N ILE A 3 -12.08 40.75 -20.21
CA ILE A 3 -12.36 40.27 -18.86
C ILE A 3 -11.00 39.89 -18.25
N SER A 4 -10.47 40.79 -17.44
CA SER A 4 -9.29 40.55 -16.63
C SER A 4 -9.59 39.41 -15.64
N LEU A 5 -9.07 38.22 -15.90
CA LEU A 5 -9.11 37.05 -15.00
C LEU A 5 -8.16 37.25 -13.80
N ARG A 6 -8.32 38.35 -13.06
CA ARG A 6 -7.70 38.52 -11.74
C ARG A 6 -8.54 37.78 -10.70
N ARG A 7 -8.16 36.51 -10.47
CA ARG A 7 -8.16 35.85 -9.15
C ARG A 7 -9.41 36.10 -8.28
N ILE A 8 -10.57 35.58 -8.69
CA ILE A 8 -11.71 35.36 -7.78
C ILE A 8 -11.40 34.08 -7.00
N VAL A 9 -10.59 34.17 -5.95
CA VAL A 9 -10.36 33.06 -5.03
C VAL A 9 -10.89 33.50 -3.67
N GLY A 10 -12.04 32.96 -3.26
CA GLY A 10 -12.48 33.03 -1.86
C GLY A 10 -13.93 33.44 -1.57
N LEU A 11 -14.70 33.98 -2.52
CA LEU A 11 -16.08 34.36 -2.25
C LEU A 11 -17.05 33.18 -2.50
N PRO A 12 -17.99 32.90 -1.58
CA PRO A 12 -19.02 31.89 -1.80
C PRO A 12 -19.93 32.31 -2.96
N LEU A 13 -20.34 31.35 -3.77
CA LEU A 13 -21.13 31.56 -4.97
C LEU A 13 -22.59 31.30 -4.62
N GLU A 14 -23.44 32.32 -4.68
CA GLU A 14 -24.88 32.15 -4.43
C GLU A 14 -25.62 31.85 -5.73
N VAL A 15 -26.31 30.70 -5.77
CA VAL A 15 -27.17 30.27 -6.88
C VAL A 15 -28.51 29.85 -6.30
N ASP A 16 -29.60 30.53 -6.68
CA ASP A 16 -30.98 30.20 -6.28
C ASP A 16 -31.18 30.05 -4.76
N GLY A 17 -30.53 30.89 -3.96
CA GLY A 17 -30.59 30.83 -2.49
C GLY A 17 -29.72 29.74 -1.86
N VAL A 18 -28.90 29.04 -2.65
CA VAL A 18 -27.88 28.09 -2.19
C VAL A 18 -26.51 28.77 -2.21
N THR A 19 -25.88 28.87 -1.04
CA THR A 19 -24.51 29.38 -0.90
C THR A 19 -23.51 28.25 -1.13
N ILE A 20 -22.79 28.29 -2.25
CA ILE A 20 -21.73 27.34 -2.58
C ILE A 20 -20.41 27.88 -2.02
N GLU A 21 -19.95 27.30 -0.91
CA GLU A 21 -18.68 27.66 -0.29
C GLU A 21 -17.48 27.01 -1.02
N ASN A 22 -16.32 27.67 -0.94
CA ASN A 22 -15.07 27.07 -1.42
C ASN A 22 -14.68 25.90 -0.53
N CYS A 23 -14.56 24.71 -1.13
CA CYS A 23 -14.10 23.51 -0.44
C CYS A 23 -12.60 23.29 -0.66
N LEU A 24 -11.87 22.90 0.40
CA LEU A 24 -10.44 22.57 0.30
C LEU A 24 -10.19 21.29 -0.50
N SER A 25 -11.14 20.36 -0.46
CA SER A 25 -11.13 19.16 -1.29
C SER A 25 -12.57 18.67 -1.49
N TYR A 26 -12.82 18.01 -2.63
CA TYR A 26 -14.07 17.33 -2.89
C TYR A 26 -13.82 15.92 -3.43
N THR A 27 -14.81 15.06 -3.29
CA THR A 27 -14.76 13.70 -3.83
C THR A 27 -15.73 13.59 -4.99
N TYR A 28 -15.20 13.26 -6.17
CA TYR A 28 -15.99 13.05 -7.37
C TYR A 28 -15.70 11.65 -7.90
N GLN A 29 -16.76 10.83 -8.00
CA GLN A 29 -16.68 9.43 -8.42
C GLN A 29 -15.60 8.62 -7.65
N GLY A 30 -15.42 8.92 -6.37
CA GLY A 30 -14.41 8.27 -5.51
C GLY A 30 -12.99 8.84 -5.62
N CYS A 31 -12.71 9.72 -6.58
CA CYS A 31 -11.45 10.45 -6.71
C CYS A 31 -11.49 11.73 -5.88
N ILE A 32 -10.38 12.03 -5.18
CA ILE A 32 -10.27 13.26 -4.40
C ILE A 32 -9.57 14.31 -5.24
N PHE A 33 -10.22 15.46 -5.35
CA PHE A 33 -9.68 16.66 -5.99
C PHE A 33 -9.45 17.70 -4.90
N THR A 34 -8.33 18.42 -5.02
CA THR A 34 -7.96 19.50 -4.09
C THR A 34 -8.16 20.83 -4.79
N TRP A 35 -8.46 21.87 -4.01
CA TRP A 35 -8.77 23.20 -4.54
C TRP A 35 -7.67 23.80 -5.41
N ASP A 36 -6.41 23.39 -5.17
CA ASP A 36 -5.23 23.84 -5.90
C ASP A 36 -4.90 22.97 -7.12
N ALA A 37 -5.76 21.98 -7.42
CA ALA A 37 -5.55 20.94 -8.43
C ALA A 37 -4.19 20.25 -8.31
N ASN A 38 -3.55 20.29 -7.14
CA ASN A 38 -2.22 19.75 -6.96
C ASN A 38 -2.29 18.26 -6.62
N LEU A 39 -1.79 17.44 -7.54
CA LEU A 39 -1.82 15.99 -7.38
C LEU A 39 -1.16 15.51 -6.08
N LYS A 40 -0.10 16.17 -5.59
CA LYS A 40 0.54 15.78 -4.32
C LYS A 40 -0.39 15.99 -3.14
N ASN A 41 -1.15 17.08 -3.13
CA ASN A 41 -2.11 17.38 -2.07
C ASN A 41 -3.33 16.48 -2.17
N ALA A 42 -3.83 16.19 -3.38
CA ALA A 42 -4.85 15.18 -3.59
C ALA A 42 -4.42 13.80 -3.06
N ILE A 43 -3.19 13.35 -3.37
CA ILE A 43 -2.64 12.09 -2.85
C ILE A 43 -2.54 12.11 -1.32
N LYS A 44 -2.09 13.23 -0.73
CA LYS A 44 -1.98 13.37 0.73
C LYS A 44 -3.35 13.27 1.40
N GLU A 45 -4.37 13.89 0.82
CA GLU A 45 -5.74 13.83 1.31
C GLU A 45 -6.33 12.41 1.20
N VAL A 46 -6.10 11.72 0.07
CA VAL A 46 -6.44 10.29 -0.07
C VAL A 46 -5.77 9.47 1.03
N CYS A 47 -4.46 9.67 1.25
CA CYS A 47 -3.73 8.97 2.32
C CYS A 47 -4.39 9.21 3.68
N SER A 48 -4.66 10.48 4.01
CA SER A 48 -5.24 10.90 5.28
C SER A 48 -6.57 10.21 5.55
N ARG A 49 -7.48 10.22 4.57
CA ARG A 49 -8.76 9.52 4.67
C ARG A 49 -8.61 8.01 4.79
N LYS A 50 -7.57 7.43 4.19
CA LYS A 50 -7.31 5.98 4.28
C LYS A 50 -6.70 5.53 5.61
N VAL A 51 -6.11 6.44 6.41
CA VAL A 51 -5.62 6.12 7.77
C VAL A 51 -6.73 5.52 8.64
N CYS A 52 -7.98 5.98 8.49
CA CYS A 52 -9.10 5.44 9.25
C CYS A 52 -9.34 3.94 9.00
N HIS A 53 -8.99 3.42 7.81
CA HIS A 53 -9.09 1.98 7.54
C HIS A 53 -8.03 1.18 8.29
N GLY A 54 -6.82 1.74 8.46
CA GLY A 54 -5.80 1.17 9.34
C GLY A 54 -6.30 1.06 10.78
N ILE A 55 -6.91 2.12 11.31
CA ILE A 55 -7.49 2.13 12.66
C ILE A 55 -8.66 1.13 12.77
N LYS A 56 -9.56 1.08 11.79
CA LYS A 56 -10.67 0.12 11.75
C LYS A 56 -10.15 -1.32 11.72
N PHE A 57 -9.07 -1.59 10.99
CA PHE A 57 -8.43 -2.89 10.97
C PHE A 57 -7.81 -3.25 12.32
N GLU A 58 -7.06 -2.34 12.94
CA GLU A 58 -6.52 -2.57 14.30
C GLU A 58 -7.65 -2.90 15.28
N ALA A 59 -8.73 -2.13 15.28
CA ALA A 59 -9.90 -2.37 16.11
C ALA A 59 -10.59 -3.71 15.78
N PHE A 60 -10.65 -4.08 14.49
CA PHE A 60 -11.16 -5.39 14.07
C PHE A 60 -10.31 -6.53 14.62
N ILE A 61 -8.98 -6.45 14.50
CA ILE A 61 -8.05 -7.46 15.02
C ILE A 61 -8.16 -7.58 16.54
N GLU A 62 -8.29 -6.45 17.24
CA GLU A 62 -8.43 -6.41 18.68
C GLU A 62 -9.74 -7.09 19.14
N LYS A 63 -10.87 -6.73 18.53
CA LYS A 63 -12.18 -7.35 18.83
C LYS A 63 -12.23 -8.82 18.43
N ASN A 64 -11.53 -9.20 17.36
CA ASN A 64 -11.52 -10.55 16.81
C ASN A 64 -10.20 -11.27 17.10
N ARG A 65 -9.67 -11.12 18.33
CA ARG A 65 -8.37 -11.68 18.71
C ARG A 65 -8.26 -13.18 18.44
N ASN A 66 -9.35 -13.94 18.61
CA ASN A 66 -9.35 -15.40 18.44
C ASN A 66 -9.60 -15.88 16.99
N ALA A 67 -9.90 -14.97 16.06
CA ALA A 67 -10.13 -15.37 14.67
C ALA A 67 -8.84 -15.92 14.04
N PRO A 68 -8.92 -16.96 13.18
CA PRO A 68 -7.76 -17.51 12.48
C PRO A 68 -7.06 -16.45 11.60
N PHE A 69 -5.74 -16.57 11.44
CA PHE A 69 -4.93 -15.65 10.65
C PHE A 69 -5.48 -15.42 9.23
N LYS A 70 -5.85 -16.51 8.54
CA LYS A 70 -6.39 -16.45 7.18
C LYS A 70 -7.67 -15.62 7.05
N VAL A 71 -8.49 -15.59 8.11
CA VAL A 71 -9.70 -14.75 8.16
C VAL A 71 -9.31 -13.28 8.28
N LYS A 72 -8.35 -12.99 9.18
CA LYS A 72 -7.84 -11.63 9.42
C LYS A 72 -7.17 -11.05 8.17
N GLU A 73 -6.36 -11.85 7.48
CA GLU A 73 -5.64 -11.46 6.27
C GLU A 73 -6.59 -10.97 5.15
N LYS A 74 -7.68 -11.70 4.89
CA LYS A 74 -8.63 -11.36 3.82
C LYS A 74 -9.34 -10.02 4.03
N SER A 75 -9.49 -9.56 5.27
CA SER A 75 -10.20 -8.31 5.59
C SER A 75 -9.47 -7.03 5.17
N TRP A 76 -8.20 -7.11 4.77
CA TRP A 76 -7.29 -5.96 4.64
C TRP A 76 -7.00 -5.49 3.20
N LEU A 77 -7.41 -6.22 2.16
CA LEU A 77 -6.93 -6.00 0.77
C LEU A 77 -7.61 -4.84 0.01
N GLY A 78 -7.58 -3.63 0.57
CA GLY A 78 -7.90 -2.42 -0.20
C GLY A 78 -7.04 -1.25 0.24
N LEU A 79 -6.02 -0.85 -0.54
CA LEU A 79 -5.24 0.35 -0.20
C LEU A 79 -4.67 1.11 -1.40
N ALA A 80 -4.70 2.44 -1.23
CA ALA A 80 -4.16 3.46 -2.11
C ALA A 80 -3.10 4.30 -1.38
N ALA A 81 -2.07 4.72 -2.14
CA ALA A 81 -0.95 5.63 -1.87
C ALA A 81 0.21 5.08 -0.98
N ILE A 82 1.44 5.61 -1.12
CA ILE A 82 2.69 4.80 -0.95
C ILE A 82 3.66 5.27 0.16
N LYS A 83 3.67 6.53 0.61
CA LYS A 83 4.67 6.98 1.63
C LYS A 83 4.14 7.08 3.06
N THR A 84 3.08 7.86 3.31
CA THR A 84 2.37 7.88 4.61
C THR A 84 1.74 6.51 4.93
N VAL A 85 1.44 5.78 3.86
CA VAL A 85 0.88 4.44 3.91
C VAL A 85 1.94 3.40 4.23
N ASN A 86 3.24 3.59 3.96
CA ASN A 86 4.22 2.56 4.31
C ASN A 86 4.26 2.31 5.82
N ALA A 87 4.24 3.37 6.62
CA ALA A 87 4.14 3.25 8.07
C ALA A 87 2.84 2.54 8.50
N THR A 88 1.72 2.89 7.89
CA THR A 88 0.40 2.28 8.17
C THR A 88 0.34 0.82 7.72
N TYR A 89 0.91 0.51 6.55
CA TYR A 89 1.02 -0.80 5.95
C TYR A 89 1.86 -1.71 6.84
N MET A 90 3.09 -1.29 7.16
CA MET A 90 3.98 -2.05 8.03
C MET A 90 3.40 -2.23 9.44
N ARG A 91 2.76 -1.20 10.00
CA ARG A 91 2.05 -1.31 11.27
C ARG A 91 0.95 -2.36 11.20
N SER A 92 0.16 -2.37 10.13
CA SER A 92 -0.92 -3.33 9.93
C SER A 92 -0.40 -4.75 9.73
N VAL A 93 0.71 -4.92 9.00
CA VAL A 93 1.42 -6.21 8.87
C VAL A 93 1.89 -6.69 10.25
N MET A 94 2.50 -5.82 11.06
CA MET A 94 2.94 -6.16 12.41
C MET A 94 1.78 -6.52 13.34
N THR A 95 0.66 -5.77 13.26
CA THR A 95 -0.57 -6.07 14.00
C THR A 95 -1.17 -7.40 13.57
N LEU A 96 -1.22 -7.68 12.26
CA LEU A 96 -1.70 -8.95 11.69
C LEU A 96 -0.86 -10.14 12.20
N LEU A 97 0.46 -9.99 12.21
CA LEU A 97 1.38 -10.99 12.76
C LEU A 97 1.38 -11.03 14.28
N GLY A 98 0.83 -10.01 14.95
CA GLY A 98 0.80 -9.86 16.41
C GLY A 98 2.18 -9.65 17.04
N VAL A 99 3.10 -9.01 16.32
CA VAL A 99 4.49 -8.70 16.76
C VAL A 99 4.64 -7.24 17.19
N ARG A 100 5.77 -6.91 17.84
CA ARG A 100 6.06 -5.55 18.29
C ARG A 100 6.26 -4.60 17.10
N LYS A 101 5.88 -3.33 17.27
CA LYS A 101 6.07 -2.24 16.27
C LYS A 101 7.54 -1.99 15.90
N THR A 102 8.46 -2.43 16.74
CA THR A 102 9.92 -2.32 16.53
C THR A 102 10.52 -3.52 15.80
N THR A 103 9.71 -4.53 15.44
CA THR A 103 10.16 -5.68 14.66
C THR A 103 10.61 -5.22 13.28
N ALA A 104 11.67 -5.83 12.73
CA ALA A 104 12.17 -5.48 11.41
C ALA A 104 11.10 -5.74 10.35
N GLY A 105 10.77 -4.70 9.58
CA GLY A 105 9.70 -4.77 8.58
C GLY A 105 9.94 -5.82 7.50
N ASP A 106 11.16 -5.89 6.99
CA ASP A 106 11.57 -6.87 5.98
C ASP A 106 11.23 -8.32 6.40
N LEU A 107 11.56 -8.68 7.65
CA LEU A 107 11.26 -10.01 8.19
C LEU A 107 9.74 -10.25 8.33
N CYS A 108 8.99 -9.21 8.68
CA CYS A 108 7.53 -9.30 8.79
C CYS A 108 6.88 -9.53 7.42
N LEU A 109 7.38 -8.89 6.36
CA LEU A 109 6.88 -9.08 5.01
C LEU A 109 7.06 -10.52 4.54
N ILE A 110 8.25 -11.10 4.76
CA ILE A 110 8.57 -12.47 4.37
C ILE A 110 7.77 -13.49 5.19
N GLU A 111 7.71 -13.29 6.51
CA GLU A 111 6.95 -14.19 7.38
C GLU A 111 5.46 -14.22 6.99
N ALA A 112 4.90 -13.07 6.62
CA ALA A 112 3.53 -12.95 6.14
C ALA A 112 3.34 -13.41 4.69
N GLY A 113 4.41 -13.58 3.91
CA GLY A 113 4.35 -13.80 2.46
C GLY A 113 3.73 -12.63 1.71
N LEU A 114 4.02 -11.39 2.14
CA LEU A 114 3.49 -10.16 1.55
C LEU A 114 4.59 -9.38 0.82
N PRO A 115 4.30 -8.80 -0.36
CA PRO A 115 5.27 -7.98 -1.07
C PRO A 115 5.53 -6.65 -0.35
N SER A 116 6.61 -5.97 -0.74
CA SER A 116 6.83 -4.58 -0.37
C SER A 116 5.64 -3.70 -0.83
N LEU A 117 5.41 -2.56 -0.16
CA LEU A 117 4.36 -1.64 -0.59
C LEU A 117 4.63 -1.09 -2.00
N VAL A 118 5.90 -0.96 -2.39
CA VAL A 118 6.32 -0.52 -3.72
C VAL A 118 5.90 -1.55 -4.76
N ASN A 119 6.23 -2.83 -4.55
CA ASN A 119 5.83 -3.93 -5.44
C ASN A 119 4.31 -4.06 -5.54
N LYS A 120 3.62 -3.98 -4.40
CA LYS A 120 2.17 -4.02 -4.37
C LYS A 120 1.53 -2.86 -5.13
N ALA A 121 2.09 -1.66 -5.01
CA ALA A 121 1.57 -0.50 -5.72
C ALA A 121 1.80 -0.61 -7.22
N LYS A 122 3.00 -1.04 -7.63
CA LYS A 122 3.31 -1.28 -9.04
C LYS A 122 2.43 -2.37 -9.64
N SER A 123 2.17 -3.46 -8.92
CA SER A 123 1.33 -4.56 -9.44
C SER A 123 -0.12 -4.12 -9.64
N ILE A 124 -0.63 -3.23 -8.77
CA ILE A 124 -1.92 -2.57 -8.98
C ILE A 124 -1.84 -1.61 -10.17
N GLN A 125 -0.78 -0.82 -10.29
CA GLN A 125 -0.61 0.07 -11.44
C GLN A 125 -0.54 -0.71 -12.76
N LYS A 126 -0.03 -1.94 -12.76
CA LYS A 126 -0.08 -2.83 -13.93
C LYS A 126 -1.51 -3.19 -14.36
N THR A 127 -2.48 -3.21 -13.43
CA THR A 127 -3.89 -3.38 -13.81
C THR A 127 -4.39 -2.23 -14.67
N PHE A 128 -3.80 -1.03 -14.58
CA PHE A 128 -4.09 0.08 -15.48
C PHE A 128 -3.68 -0.20 -16.91
N GLU A 129 -2.62 -0.99 -17.14
CA GLU A 129 -2.23 -1.41 -18.50
C GLU A 129 -3.30 -2.30 -19.12
N LYS A 130 -3.83 -3.27 -18.35
CA LYS A 130 -4.98 -4.07 -18.81
C LYS A 130 -6.17 -3.19 -19.19
N PHE A 131 -6.45 -2.16 -18.38
CA PHE A 131 -7.50 -1.19 -18.72
C PHE A 131 -7.18 -0.38 -19.99
N ILE A 132 -5.92 -0.09 -20.30
CA ILE A 132 -5.53 0.57 -21.55
C ILE A 132 -5.73 -0.39 -22.72
N ASP A 133 -5.30 -1.64 -22.58
CA ASP A 133 -5.41 -2.66 -23.62
C ASP A 133 -6.87 -2.96 -23.97
N GLU A 134 -7.73 -3.10 -22.96
CA GLU A 134 -9.18 -3.30 -23.15
C GLU A 134 -9.88 -2.13 -23.86
N ARG A 135 -9.23 -0.96 -23.89
CA ARG A 135 -9.77 0.27 -24.49
C ARG A 135 -9.10 0.62 -25.82
N SER A 136 -8.16 -0.18 -26.32
CA SER A 136 -7.44 0.10 -27.56
C SER A 136 -8.35 0.23 -28.77
N ASP A 137 -9.44 -0.53 -28.77
CA ASP A 137 -10.35 -0.66 -29.92
C ASP A 137 -11.54 0.30 -29.83
N LEU A 138 -11.61 1.12 -28.78
CA LEU A 138 -12.68 2.12 -28.61
C LEU A 138 -12.41 3.35 -29.46
N THR A 139 -13.31 3.61 -30.42
CA THR A 139 -13.32 4.85 -31.20
C THR A 139 -13.66 6.05 -30.30
N ASP A 140 -12.96 7.17 -30.50
CA ASP A 140 -13.17 8.43 -29.78
C ASP A 140 -13.06 8.36 -28.25
N ASP A 141 -12.21 7.46 -27.73
CA ASP A 141 -11.93 7.39 -26.31
C ASP A 141 -11.10 8.59 -25.82
N PRO A 142 -11.64 9.47 -24.94
CA PRO A 142 -10.93 10.66 -24.46
C PRO A 142 -9.66 10.34 -23.66
N LEU A 143 -9.65 9.20 -22.95
CA LEU A 143 -8.48 8.75 -22.19
C LEU A 143 -7.37 8.31 -23.15
N MET A 144 -7.71 7.52 -24.18
CA MET A 144 -6.73 7.07 -25.18
C MET A 144 -6.17 8.24 -25.99
N PHE A 145 -7.03 9.20 -26.38
CA PHE A 145 -6.59 10.43 -27.02
C PHE A 145 -5.57 11.19 -26.16
N THR A 146 -5.86 11.36 -24.87
CA THR A 146 -4.98 12.07 -23.94
C THR A 146 -3.66 11.32 -23.73
N LEU A 147 -3.73 9.99 -23.56
CA LEU A 147 -2.56 9.14 -23.39
C LEU A 147 -1.65 9.20 -24.63
N GLU A 148 -2.22 9.19 -25.83
CA GLU A 148 -1.45 9.29 -27.06
C GLU A 148 -0.74 10.64 -27.17
N LYS A 149 -1.43 11.76 -26.86
CA LYS A 149 -0.79 13.07 -26.76
C LYS A 149 0.36 13.07 -25.74
N CYS A 150 0.17 12.44 -24.59
CA CYS A 150 1.22 12.31 -23.58
C CYS A 150 2.41 11.49 -24.07
N ARG A 151 2.19 10.44 -24.87
CA ARG A 151 3.23 9.60 -25.50
C ARG A 151 4.00 10.38 -26.56
N THR A 152 3.31 11.04 -27.48
CA THR A 152 3.93 11.88 -28.53
C THR A 152 4.79 12.99 -27.92
N ALA A 153 4.31 13.64 -26.85
CA ALA A 153 5.04 14.69 -26.16
C ALA A 153 6.10 14.18 -25.17
N ASN A 154 6.29 12.85 -25.05
CA ASN A 154 7.26 12.20 -24.15
C ASN A 154 7.20 12.74 -22.70
N THR A 155 5.98 12.97 -22.20
CA THR A 155 5.76 13.55 -20.88
C THR A 155 6.32 12.65 -19.76
N PRO A 156 6.59 13.18 -18.55
CA PRO A 156 6.97 12.36 -17.40
C PRO A 156 5.98 11.21 -17.12
N CYS A 157 4.68 11.45 -17.34
CA CYS A 157 3.63 10.43 -17.23
C CYS A 157 3.86 9.29 -18.24
N ALA A 158 4.06 9.61 -19.51
CA ALA A 158 4.28 8.60 -20.55
C ALA A 158 5.61 7.83 -20.40
N ARG A 159 6.65 8.46 -19.83
CA ARG A 159 7.88 7.75 -19.44
C ARG A 159 7.63 6.80 -18.28
N TYR A 160 6.86 7.23 -17.29
CA TYR A 160 6.52 6.40 -16.14
C TYR A 160 5.68 5.19 -16.53
N ILE A 161 4.65 5.36 -17.36
CA ILE A 161 3.83 4.25 -17.87
C ILE A 161 4.70 3.22 -18.60
N ARG A 162 5.63 3.65 -19.47
CA ARG A 162 6.59 2.73 -20.11
C ARG A 162 7.51 2.01 -19.13
N SER A 163 7.88 2.66 -18.03
CA SER A 163 8.71 2.03 -17.00
C SER A 163 7.97 0.97 -16.17
N LEU A 164 6.63 1.00 -16.14
CA LEU A 164 5.82 -0.02 -15.47
C LEU A 164 5.84 -1.34 -16.24
N ASP A 165 5.81 -1.26 -17.57
CA ASP A 165 5.89 -2.43 -18.47
C ASP A 165 7.24 -3.15 -18.34
N GLN A 166 8.31 -2.37 -18.20
CA GLN A 166 9.68 -2.88 -18.00
C GLN A 166 9.98 -3.29 -16.55
N HIS A 167 9.02 -3.17 -15.63
CA HIS A 167 9.28 -3.44 -14.23
C HIS A 167 9.27 -4.95 -13.93
N ASP A 168 10.45 -5.48 -13.59
CA ASP A 168 10.60 -6.83 -13.08
C ASP A 168 10.20 -6.91 -11.59
N TYR A 169 9.03 -7.48 -11.33
CA TYR A 169 8.50 -7.69 -9.98
C TYR A 169 9.32 -8.71 -9.18
N ASP A 170 9.84 -9.73 -9.87
CA ASP A 170 10.65 -10.77 -9.25
C ASP A 170 11.97 -10.18 -8.76
N HIS A 171 12.50 -9.15 -9.45
CA HIS A 171 13.72 -8.46 -9.05
C HIS A 171 13.58 -7.73 -7.70
N GLU A 172 12.48 -7.06 -7.40
CA GLU A 172 12.34 -6.38 -6.09
C GLU A 172 12.13 -7.35 -4.92
N ASP A 173 11.44 -8.47 -5.16
CA ASP A 173 11.34 -9.53 -4.15
C ASP A 173 12.73 -10.20 -3.94
N GLN A 174 13.54 -10.32 -5.01
CA GLN A 174 14.94 -10.73 -4.92
C GLN A 174 15.81 -9.73 -4.15
N ILE A 175 15.58 -8.41 -4.28
CA ILE A 175 16.30 -7.39 -3.48
C ILE A 175 16.02 -7.58 -1.99
N LEU A 176 14.77 -7.87 -1.61
CA LEU A 176 14.43 -8.14 -0.22
C LEU A 176 15.15 -9.38 0.29
N GLU A 177 15.13 -10.46 -0.50
CA GLU A 177 15.82 -11.72 -0.22
C GLU A 177 17.35 -11.55 -0.12
N GLU A 178 17.96 -10.78 -1.00
CA GLU A 178 19.39 -10.49 -1.02
C GLU A 178 19.81 -9.67 0.19
N LYS A 179 19.01 -8.67 0.58
CA LYS A 179 19.23 -7.89 1.79
C LYS A 179 19.25 -8.74 3.05
N LEU A 180 18.45 -9.82 3.11
CA LEU A 180 18.50 -10.77 4.22
C LEU A 180 19.79 -11.57 4.21
N ARG A 181 20.18 -12.11 3.04
CA ARG A 181 21.36 -12.97 2.89
C ARG A 181 22.64 -12.24 3.26
N THR A 182 22.74 -10.98 2.83
CA THR A 182 23.91 -10.13 3.06
C THR A 182 23.92 -9.47 4.44
N SER A 183 22.83 -9.57 5.20
CA SER A 183 22.75 -8.93 6.52
C SER A 183 23.70 -9.56 7.53
N THR A 184 24.58 -8.75 8.10
CA THR A 184 25.46 -9.14 9.21
C THR A 184 24.75 -9.12 10.57
N ARG A 185 23.53 -8.59 10.64
CA ARG A 185 22.77 -8.45 11.89
C ARG A 185 22.36 -9.82 12.41
N THR A 186 22.68 -10.13 13.67
CA THR A 186 22.38 -11.42 14.32
C THR A 186 20.93 -11.84 14.15
N LYS A 187 19.98 -10.91 14.32
CA LYS A 187 18.55 -11.18 14.15
C LYS A 187 18.19 -11.74 12.76
N TYR A 188 18.76 -11.17 11.71
CA TYR A 188 18.51 -11.61 10.33
C TYR A 188 19.15 -12.97 10.08
N ARG A 189 20.39 -13.18 10.53
CA ARG A 189 21.08 -14.47 10.43
C ARG A 189 20.33 -15.59 11.17
N THR A 190 19.91 -15.35 12.41
CA THR A 190 19.15 -16.33 13.19
C THR A 190 17.82 -16.66 12.52
N TYR A 191 17.09 -15.64 12.05
CA TYR A 191 15.85 -15.88 11.33
C TYR A 191 16.08 -16.70 10.06
N CYS A 192 17.00 -16.28 9.19
CA CYS A 192 17.23 -16.93 7.91
C CYS A 192 17.92 -18.29 8.01
N ASN A 193 18.78 -18.53 9.00
CA ASN A 193 19.56 -19.78 9.06
C ASN A 193 18.92 -20.85 9.97
N LEU A 194 18.22 -20.43 11.02
CA LEU A 194 17.70 -21.35 12.05
C LEU A 194 16.17 -21.43 12.06
N MET A 195 15.47 -20.31 11.83
CA MET A 195 14.02 -20.23 12.02
C MET A 195 13.22 -20.38 10.73
N ASN A 196 13.74 -19.86 9.61
CA ASN A 196 13.12 -19.89 8.30
C ASN A 196 14.17 -20.06 7.18
N PRO A 197 14.85 -21.21 7.07
CA PRO A 197 15.85 -21.48 6.02
C PRO A 197 15.31 -21.28 4.61
N GLU A 198 14.09 -21.74 4.40
CA GLU A 198 13.42 -21.65 3.10
C GLU A 198 12.91 -20.25 2.77
N ARG A 199 12.86 -19.34 3.77
CA ARG A 199 12.34 -17.97 3.64
C ARG A 199 10.94 -17.92 3.05
N LYS A 200 10.13 -18.91 3.43
CA LYS A 200 8.73 -19.04 3.01
C LYS A 200 7.79 -18.73 4.16
N ARG A 201 6.57 -18.34 3.79
CA ARG A 201 5.44 -18.27 4.69
C ARG A 201 5.16 -19.65 5.26
N HIS A 202 4.98 -19.74 6.58
CA HIS A 202 4.66 -21.01 7.23
C HIS A 202 3.23 -21.46 6.91
N GLU A 203 3.03 -22.76 6.69
CA GLU A 203 1.72 -23.35 6.33
C GLU A 203 0.60 -23.05 7.34
N MET A 204 0.91 -22.87 8.63
CA MET A 204 -0.08 -22.55 9.66
C MET A 204 -0.83 -21.24 9.42
N TYR A 205 -0.25 -20.31 8.65
CA TYR A 205 -0.95 -19.09 8.27
C TYR A 205 -2.10 -19.35 7.28
N ALA A 206 -2.12 -20.52 6.63
CA ALA A 206 -3.16 -20.95 5.70
C ALA A 206 -4.20 -21.90 6.33
N ASP A 207 -3.92 -22.44 7.51
CA ASP A 207 -4.79 -23.34 8.25
C ASP A 207 -5.82 -22.56 9.09
N LEU A 208 -7.10 -22.94 8.96
CA LEU A 208 -8.20 -22.35 9.72
C LEU A 208 -8.39 -22.99 11.11
N ASN A 209 -7.84 -24.19 11.32
CA ASN A 209 -7.98 -24.95 12.55
C ASN A 209 -6.93 -24.57 13.61
N VAL A 210 -5.86 -23.89 13.20
CA VAL A 210 -4.82 -23.41 14.12
C VAL A 210 -5.40 -22.30 14.99
N LYS A 211 -5.40 -22.53 16.31
CA LYS A 211 -5.77 -21.50 17.28
C LYS A 211 -4.77 -20.35 17.22
N GLU A 212 -5.28 -19.13 17.15
CA GLU A 212 -4.45 -17.93 16.98
C GLU A 212 -3.38 -17.77 18.06
N PHE A 213 -3.71 -18.08 19.31
CA PHE A 213 -2.75 -18.01 20.42
C PHE A 213 -1.54 -18.93 20.20
N ALA A 214 -1.79 -20.15 19.72
CA ALA A 214 -0.73 -21.10 19.40
C ALA A 214 0.15 -20.52 18.30
N ARG A 215 -0.43 -20.14 17.15
CA ARG A 215 0.30 -19.50 16.03
C ARG A 215 1.20 -18.34 16.50
N LEU A 216 0.63 -17.43 17.29
CA LEU A 216 1.33 -16.23 17.75
C LEU A 216 2.56 -16.57 18.60
N ILE A 217 2.41 -17.45 19.59
CA ILE A 217 3.47 -17.71 20.57
C ILE A 217 4.46 -18.73 20.06
N THR A 218 3.99 -19.87 19.55
CA THR A 218 4.86 -20.99 19.20
C THR A 218 5.67 -20.72 17.94
N THR A 219 5.20 -19.79 17.09
CA THR A 219 5.79 -19.61 15.77
C THR A 219 6.08 -18.16 15.49
N THR A 220 5.08 -17.31 15.31
CA THR A 220 5.32 -15.98 14.73
C THR A 220 6.20 -15.12 15.64
N ARG A 221 5.89 -15.05 16.94
CA ARG A 221 6.72 -14.28 17.89
C ARG A 221 8.05 -14.96 18.13
N PHE A 222 8.08 -16.29 18.25
CA PHE A 222 9.33 -17.02 18.45
C PHE A 222 10.33 -16.78 17.31
N ARG A 223 9.88 -16.89 16.05
CA ARG A 223 10.72 -16.69 14.86
C ARG A 223 11.16 -15.22 14.69
N LEU A 224 10.27 -14.26 14.93
CA LEU A 224 10.52 -12.84 14.63
C LEU A 224 11.03 -11.99 15.80
N SER A 225 10.86 -12.45 17.04
CA SER A 225 11.02 -11.62 18.24
C SER A 225 12.20 -12.02 19.11
N ILE A 226 13.21 -12.70 18.55
CA ILE A 226 14.47 -12.97 19.24
C ILE A 226 15.12 -11.62 19.60
N LEU A 227 14.74 -11.11 20.76
CA LEU A 227 15.64 -10.42 21.67
C LEU A 227 16.72 -11.45 22.00
N SER A 228 17.96 -11.01 21.97
CA SER A 228 19.11 -11.75 22.47
C SER A 228 18.74 -12.63 23.68
N GLN A 229 18.71 -13.95 23.49
CA GLN A 229 19.10 -14.87 24.57
C GLN A 229 20.63 -14.79 24.67
N SER A 230 21.09 -13.60 25.05
CA SER A 230 22.46 -13.32 25.47
C SER A 230 22.31 -12.66 26.82
N CYS A 231 21.90 -13.45 27.82
CA CYS A 231 22.05 -13.14 29.23
C CYS A 231 22.06 -14.48 29.98
N HIS A 232 23.30 -14.89 30.25
CA HIS A 232 23.79 -15.98 31.12
C HIS A 232 23.46 -17.41 30.75
#